data_AF-A0A8S1JE22-F1
#
_entry.id   AF-A0A8S1JE22-F1
#
_cell.length_a   1.000
_cell.length_b   1.000
_cell.length_c   1.000
_cell.angle_alpha   90.00
_cell.angle_beta   90.00
_cell.angle_gamma   90.00
#
_symmetry.space_group_name_H-M   'P 1'
#
loop_
_entity.id
_entity.type
_entity.pdbx_description
1 polymer ?
#
loop_
_entity_poly.entity_id
_entity_poly.type
_entity_poly.pdbx_seq_one_letter_code
_entity_poly.pdbx_strand_id
1 'polypeptide(L)'
;MASALCNRLNRLRTPSNGVEFAAVVPMDGFHYYKAQLDSMKDPMKAYLHRGAHWTFDAAGFVAALRRIRETGAASLPSFDHGRGDPVEDDIKVQSGTRLVIVEGNYLLLGG
;
A
#
# COMPACT_ATOMS: atom_id res chain seq x y z
N MET A 1 12.38 4.04 -0.78
CA MET A 1 13.07 4.32 -2.06
C MET A 1 12.07 4.75 -3.14
N ALA A 2 10.90 4.11 -3.23
CA ALA A 2 9.87 4.46 -4.21
C ALA A 2 9.40 5.92 -4.09
N SER A 3 9.23 6.47 -2.88
CA SER A 3 8.78 7.86 -2.70
C SER A 3 9.75 8.87 -3.31
N ALA A 4 11.06 8.66 -3.18
CA ALA A 4 12.06 9.55 -3.78
C ALA A 4 12.02 9.51 -5.31
N LEU A 5 11.84 8.32 -5.90
CA LEU A 5 11.65 8.15 -7.34
C LEU A 5 10.34 8.79 -7.81
N CYS A 6 9.23 8.54 -7.11
CA CYS A 6 7.91 9.11 -7.41
C CYS A 6 7.97 10.64 -7.39
N ASN A 7 8.53 11.22 -6.34
CA ASN A 7 8.72 12.66 -6.21
C ASN A 7 9.57 13.22 -7.35
N ARG A 8 10.64 12.52 -7.75
CA ARG A 8 11.47 12.94 -8.87
C ARG A 8 10.69 12.90 -10.20
N LEU A 9 9.90 11.86 -10.44
CA LEU A 9 9.06 11.76 -11.64
C LEU A 9 7.99 12.85 -11.68
N ASN A 10 7.34 13.14 -10.55
CA ASN A 10 6.35 14.20 -10.43
C ASN A 10 6.95 15.60 -10.61
N ARG A 11 8.24 15.81 -10.29
CA ARG A 11 8.95 17.06 -10.59
C ARG A 11 9.36 17.20 -12.06
N LEU A 12 9.62 16.09 -12.74
CA LEU A 12 10.05 16.08 -14.16
C LEU A 12 8.88 16.10 -15.14
N ARG A 13 7.65 15.90 -14.67
CA ARG A 13 6.43 15.85 -15.48
C ARG A 13 5.46 16.90 -14.98
N THR A 14 4.92 17.72 -15.88
CA THR A 14 3.87 18.68 -15.52
C THR A 14 2.62 17.93 -15.07
N PRO A 15 2.06 18.22 -13.88
CA PRO A 15 0.78 17.67 -13.47
C PRO A 15 -0.31 17.98 -14.50
N SER A 16 -1.12 16.99 -14.84
CA SER A 16 -2.30 17.19 -15.70
C SER A 16 -3.52 17.41 -14.81
N ASN A 17 -4.17 18.57 -14.92
CA ASN A 17 -5.35 18.92 -14.12
C ASN A 17 -5.14 18.79 -12.59
N GLY A 18 -3.93 19.11 -12.11
CA GLY A 18 -3.59 19.00 -10.69
C GLY A 18 -3.37 17.57 -10.19
N VAL A 19 -3.40 16.57 -11.07
CA VAL A 19 -3.12 15.17 -10.73
C VAL A 19 -1.65 14.86 -10.95
N GLU A 20 -1.03 14.25 -9.95
CA GLU A 20 0.35 13.78 -10.02
C GLU A 20 0.54 12.70 -11.10
N PHE A 21 1.70 12.73 -11.76
CA PHE A 21 2.03 11.81 -12.84
C PHE A 21 2.19 10.37 -12.32
N ALA A 22 2.84 10.22 -11.16
CA ALA A 22 3.12 8.95 -10.52
C ALA A 22 2.56 8.93 -9.08
N ALA A 23 2.16 7.74 -8.63
CA ALA A 23 1.80 7.46 -7.24
C ALA A 23 2.53 6.21 -6.73
N VAL A 24 2.75 6.14 -5.41
CA VAL A 24 3.30 4.95 -4.75
C VAL A 24 2.18 4.20 -4.04
N VAL A 25 2.17 2.88 -4.18
CA VAL A 25 1.29 1.97 -3.45
C VAL A 25 2.17 1.04 -2.61
N PRO A 26 2.42 1.36 -1.33
CA PRO A 26 3.17 0.51 -0.44
C PRO A 26 2.31 -0.64 0.08
N MET A 27 2.90 -1.84 0.16
CA MET A 27 2.26 -3.01 0.78
C MET A 27 2.04 -2.83 2.28
N ASP A 28 2.82 -1.95 2.94
CA ASP A 28 2.76 -1.76 4.39
C ASP A 28 1.39 -1.30 4.89
N GLY A 29 0.63 -0.55 4.08
CA GLY A 29 -0.74 -0.16 4.42
C GLY A 29 -1.71 -1.35 4.56
N PHE A 30 -1.30 -2.53 4.13
CA PHE A 30 -2.08 -3.77 4.20
C PHE A 30 -1.58 -4.71 5.29
N HIS A 31 -0.77 -4.24 6.25
CA HIS A 31 -0.59 -4.97 7.50
C HIS A 31 -1.93 -5.18 8.18
N TYR A 32 -2.14 -6.34 8.79
CA TYR A 32 -3.26 -6.48 9.71
C TYR A 32 -3.12 -5.50 10.89
N TYR A 33 -4.26 -4.98 11.31
CA TYR A 33 -4.40 -4.17 12.51
C TYR A 33 -3.98 -4.98 13.74
N LYS A 34 -3.44 -4.31 14.76
CA LYS A 34 -3.12 -4.93 16.06
C LYS A 34 -4.30 -5.73 16.62
N ALA A 35 -5.51 -5.19 16.56
CA ALA A 35 -6.73 -5.88 16.98
C ALA A 35 -7.02 -7.18 16.19
N GLN A 36 -6.64 -7.25 14.91
CA GLN A 36 -6.73 -8.48 14.13
C GLN A 36 -5.63 -9.47 14.52
N LEU A 37 -4.42 -9.00 14.82
CA LEU A 37 -3.34 -9.85 15.34
C LEU A 37 -3.71 -10.44 16.71
N ASP A 38 -4.36 -9.66 17.58
CA ASP A 38 -4.88 -10.10 18.89
C ASP A 38 -5.90 -11.24 18.75
N SER A 39 -6.59 -11.30 17.61
CA SER A 39 -7.62 -12.29 17.30
C SER A 39 -7.07 -13.54 16.60
N MET A 40 -5.77 -13.59 16.29
CA MET A 40 -5.15 -14.76 15.68
C MET A 40 -4.99 -15.91 16.67
N LYS A 41 -4.79 -17.13 16.17
CA LYS A 41 -4.59 -18.33 16.99
C LYS A 41 -3.44 -18.20 18.01
N ASP A 42 -2.38 -17.50 17.63
CA ASP A 42 -1.21 -17.23 18.48
C ASP A 42 -0.80 -15.75 18.32
N PRO A 43 -1.40 -14.84 19.11
CA PRO A 43 -1.11 -13.41 19.00
C PRO A 43 0.36 -13.07 19.29
N MET A 44 0.98 -13.74 20.27
CA MET A 44 2.38 -13.50 20.61
C MET A 44 3.30 -13.78 19.43
N LYS A 45 3.07 -14.90 18.74
CA LYS A 45 3.77 -15.22 17.49
C LYS A 45 3.46 -14.22 16.37
N ALA A 46 2.21 -13.77 16.26
CA ALA A 46 1.80 -12.77 15.27
C ALA A 46 2.53 -11.44 15.44
N TYR A 47 2.69 -10.96 16.67
CA TYR A 47 3.48 -9.76 16.95
C TYR A 47 4.98 -9.99 16.73
N LEU A 48 5.53 -11.12 17.18
CA LEU A 48 6.95 -11.44 17.01
C LEU A 48 7.36 -11.50 15.53
N HIS A 49 6.45 -11.97 14.68
CA HIS A 49 6.66 -12.09 13.24
C HIS A 49 5.88 -11.03 12.45
N ARG A 50 5.49 -9.90 13.07
CA ARG A 50 4.80 -8.85 12.34
C ARG A 50 5.71 -8.35 11.21
N GLY A 51 5.16 -8.36 10.00
CA GLY A 51 5.92 -8.16 8.76
C GLY A 51 6.20 -9.46 7.99
N ALA A 52 5.83 -10.63 8.51
CA ALA A 52 5.78 -11.88 7.75
C ALA A 52 4.59 -11.88 6.78
N HIS A 53 4.68 -12.65 5.68
CA HIS A 53 3.65 -12.65 4.62
C HIS A 53 2.22 -12.92 5.12
N TRP A 54 2.06 -13.70 6.19
CA TRP A 54 0.75 -14.05 6.76
C TRP A 54 0.21 -13.00 7.75
N THR A 55 0.96 -11.94 8.04
CA THR A 55 0.51 -10.80 8.85
C THR A 55 -0.01 -9.62 8.00
N PHE A 56 -0.24 -9.84 6.71
CA PHE A 56 -0.82 -8.87 5.78
C PHE A 56 -2.16 -9.36 5.24
N ASP A 57 -3.05 -8.42 4.93
CA ASP A 57 -4.21 -8.64 4.08
C ASP A 57 -3.79 -8.66 2.60
N ALA A 58 -3.25 -9.79 2.16
CA ALA A 58 -2.84 -9.97 0.77
C ALA A 58 -4.03 -9.91 -0.20
N ALA A 59 -5.22 -10.33 0.22
CA ALA A 59 -6.42 -10.31 -0.61
C ALA A 59 -6.88 -8.87 -0.86
N GLY A 60 -6.93 -8.05 0.20
CA GLY A 60 -7.22 -6.62 0.12
C GLY A 60 -6.22 -5.88 -0.77
N PHE A 61 -4.91 -6.20 -0.64
CA PHE A 61 -3.88 -5.60 -1.48
C PHE A 61 -4.07 -5.90 -2.98
N VAL A 62 -4.32 -7.17 -3.32
CA VAL A 62 -4.58 -7.56 -4.72
C VAL A 62 -5.86 -6.92 -5.25
N ALA A 63 -6.92 -6.85 -4.44
CA ALA A 63 -8.17 -6.21 -4.82
C ALA A 63 -7.97 -4.71 -5.11
N ALA A 64 -7.19 -4.01 -4.28
CA ALA A 64 -6.81 -2.62 -4.50
C ALA A 64 -6.07 -2.42 -5.83
N LEU A 65 -5.05 -3.23 -6.11
CA LEU A 65 -4.30 -3.13 -7.37
C LEU A 65 -5.18 -3.43 -8.60
N ARG A 66 -6.08 -4.41 -8.51
CA ARG A 66 -7.07 -4.69 -9.57
C ARG A 66 -7.99 -3.48 -9.80
N ARG A 67 -8.48 -2.87 -8.72
CA ARG A 67 -9.34 -1.67 -8.79
C ARG A 67 -8.64 -0.51 -9.50
N ILE A 68 -7.38 -0.26 -9.17
CA ILE A 68 -6.55 0.75 -9.84
C ILE A 68 -6.40 0.42 -11.32
N ARG A 69 -6.10 -0.83 -11.66
CA ARG A 69 -5.94 -1.26 -13.05
C ARG A 69 -7.23 -1.07 -13.87
N GLU A 70 -8.38 -1.37 -13.28
CA GLU A 70 -9.68 -1.33 -13.96
C GLU A 70 -10.22 0.09 -14.12
N THR A 71 -10.02 0.95 -13.11
CA THR A 71 -10.69 2.27 -13.06
C THR A 71 -9.74 3.45 -13.09
N GLY A 72 -8.45 3.22 -12.98
CA GLY A 72 -7.43 4.25 -12.83
C GLY A 72 -7.48 4.96 -11.48
N ALA A 73 -8.37 4.59 -10.55
CA ALA A 73 -8.51 5.30 -9.29
C ALA A 73 -8.82 4.37 -8.12
N ALA A 74 -8.22 4.66 -6.97
CA ALA A 74 -8.50 3.99 -5.71
C ALA A 74 -8.12 4.87 -4.53
N SER A 75 -8.77 4.61 -3.40
CA SER A 75 -8.38 5.08 -2.09
C SER A 75 -7.80 3.89 -1.33
N LEU A 76 -6.61 4.05 -0.75
CA LEU A 76 -5.80 2.96 -0.22
C LEU A 76 -5.30 3.31 1.17
N PRO A 77 -5.10 2.32 2.05
CA PRO A 77 -4.49 2.57 3.34
C PRO A 77 -3.00 2.89 3.21
N SER A 78 -2.50 3.75 4.08
CA SER A 78 -1.07 3.85 4.41
C SER A 78 -0.77 3.13 5.72
N PHE A 79 0.48 3.18 6.18
CA PHE A 79 0.86 2.64 7.49
C PHE A 79 1.51 3.73 8.35
N ASP A 80 0.96 3.95 9.54
CA ASP A 80 1.54 4.86 10.52
C ASP A 80 2.47 4.06 11.45
N HIS A 81 3.78 4.27 11.32
CA HIS A 81 4.78 3.59 12.14
C HIS A 81 4.78 4.04 13.61
N GLY A 82 4.27 5.23 13.93
CA GLY A 82 4.11 5.72 15.30
C GLY A 82 2.94 5.03 16.00
N ARG A 83 1.81 4.86 15.30
CA ARG A 83 0.66 4.08 15.79
C ARG A 83 0.90 2.57 15.74
N GLY A 84 1.65 2.13 14.74
CA GLY A 84 1.84 0.74 14.37
C GLY A 84 0.55 0.10 13.82
N ASP A 85 -0.25 0.84 13.06
CA ASP A 85 -1.45 0.33 12.39
C ASP A 85 -1.66 1.04 11.05
N PRO A 86 -2.42 0.42 10.12
CA PRO A 86 -2.87 1.10 8.92
C PRO A 86 -3.70 2.36 9.18
N VAL A 87 -3.66 3.29 8.23
CA VAL A 87 -4.52 4.48 8.17
C VAL A 87 -5.30 4.42 6.87
N GLU A 88 -6.61 4.19 6.98
CA GLU A 88 -7.50 4.10 5.82
C GLU A 88 -7.57 5.41 5.04
N ASP A 89 -7.83 5.28 3.74
CA ASP A 89 -8.09 6.39 2.81
C ASP A 89 -6.96 7.44 2.67
N ASP A 90 -5.74 7.12 3.11
CA ASP A 90 -4.61 8.05 3.17
C ASP A 90 -3.85 8.20 1.84
N ILE A 91 -3.83 7.14 1.01
CA ILE A 91 -3.20 7.17 -0.31
C ILE A 91 -4.27 7.24 -1.39
N LYS A 92 -4.17 8.24 -2.28
CA LYS A 92 -5.07 8.42 -3.41
C LYS A 92 -4.35 8.14 -4.72
N VAL A 93 -4.89 7.19 -5.49
CA VAL A 93 -4.59 7.04 -6.91
C VAL A 93 -5.77 7.61 -7.69
N GLN A 94 -5.50 8.53 -8.61
CA GLN A 94 -6.52 9.24 -9.37
C GLN A 94 -6.44 8.84 -10.84
N SER A 95 -7.55 8.95 -11.59
CA SER A 95 -7.61 8.55 -13.01
C SER A 95 -6.63 9.30 -13.93
N GLY A 96 -6.10 10.43 -13.48
CA GLY A 96 -5.03 11.17 -14.14
C GLY A 96 -3.62 10.58 -13.94
N THR A 97 -3.41 9.77 -12.90
CA THR A 97 -2.14 9.11 -12.59
C THR A 97 -1.76 8.17 -13.73
N ARG A 98 -0.53 8.30 -14.22
CA ARG A 98 -0.02 7.55 -15.39
C ARG A 98 0.93 6.41 -15.01
N LEU A 99 1.52 6.48 -13.83
CA LEU A 99 2.43 5.48 -13.32
C LEU A 99 2.09 5.14 -11.87
N VAL A 100 1.98 3.84 -11.57
CA VAL A 100 1.82 3.36 -10.19
C VAL A 100 3.05 2.54 -9.85
N ILE A 101 3.79 2.97 -8.84
CA ILE A 101 4.95 2.26 -8.31
C ILE A 101 4.47 1.46 -7.11
N VAL A 102 4.48 0.15 -7.24
CA VAL A 102 4.10 -0.76 -6.16
C VAL A 102 5.37 -1.22 -5.44
N GLU A 103 5.44 -1.09 -4.12
CA GLU A 103 6.58 -1.57 -3.31
C GLU A 103 6.13 -2.48 -2.16
N GLY A 104 6.93 -3.49 -1.82
CA GLY A 104 6.62 -4.45 -0.75
C GLY A 104 7.50 -5.69 -0.79
N ASN A 105 7.57 -6.42 0.33
CA ASN A 105 8.45 -7.59 0.48
C ASN A 105 7.93 -8.85 -0.24
N TYR A 106 6.62 -8.94 -0.48
CA TYR A 106 5.96 -10.16 -0.94
C TYR A 106 5.25 -10.01 -2.29
N LEU A 107 5.59 -8.97 -3.07
CA LEU A 107 4.97 -8.71 -4.37
C LEU A 107 5.16 -9.85 -5.39
N LEU A 108 6.23 -10.64 -5.20
CA LEU A 108 6.61 -11.76 -6.05
C LEU A 108 6.65 -13.08 -5.28
N LEU A 109 6.00 -13.16 -4.11
CA LEU A 109 5.93 -14.39 -3.34
C LEU A 109 5.12 -15.43 -4.12
N GLY A 110 5.80 -16.45 -4.62
CA GLY A 110 5.19 -17.56 -5.34
C GLY A 110 4.46 -18.53 -4.41
N GLY A 111 3.46 -19.21 -4.97
CA GLY A 111 2.81 -20.38 -4.38
C GLY A 111 3.17 -21.64 -5.16
#